data_AF-A0AAN0NA02-F1
#
_entry.id   AF-A0AAN0NA02-F1
#
_cell.length_a   1.000
_cell.length_b   1.000
_cell.length_c   1.000
_cell.angle_alpha   90.00
_cell.angle_beta   90.00
_cell.angle_gamma   90.00
#
_symmetry.space_group_name_H-M   'P 1'
#
loop_
_entity.id
_entity.type
_entity.pdbx_description
1 polymer ?
#
loop_
_entity_poly.entity_id
_entity_poly.type
_entity_poly.pdbx_seq_one_letter_code
_entity_poly.pdbx_strand_id
1 'polypeptide(L)'
;MGREIAPQELSNFYQKTGEAIWHLQHVEDFLIKLYIVGSIHLNLNGISAKNAESKLNQFSKKTLGQLIGLLDGTPIVTEDFVEKLRGYNDVRKWVVHNSMRETENLLYSQTDRDFFINRTTKFTDLSVEIQSDIEARLWELTVAGGISPQEVMARADATVDSWKK
;
A
#
# COMPACT_ATOMS: atom_id res chain seq x y z
N MET A 1 3.91 -6.56 38.29
CA MET A 1 2.73 -7.43 38.11
C MET A 1 1.76 -6.64 37.24
N GLY A 2 1.55 -7.06 35.99
CA GLY A 2 0.71 -6.33 35.03
C GLY A 2 -0.77 -6.57 35.30
N ARG A 3 -1.62 -5.60 34.98
CA ARG A 3 -3.08 -5.82 34.95
C ARG A 3 -3.46 -6.53 33.66
N GLU A 4 -4.52 -7.33 33.72
CA GLU A 4 -5.15 -7.85 32.51
C GLU A 4 -5.62 -6.70 31.60
N ILE A 5 -5.55 -6.95 30.29
CA ILE A 5 -6.05 -6.03 29.27
C ILE A 5 -7.56 -5.88 29.40
N ALA A 6 -8.06 -4.66 29.37
CA ALA A 6 -9.49 -4.42 29.41
C ALA A 6 -10.12 -4.72 28.03
N PRO A 7 -11.40 -5.13 27.95
CA PRO A 7 -12.04 -5.49 26.69
C PRO A 7 -11.90 -4.43 25.59
N GLN A 8 -12.07 -3.15 25.92
CA GLN A 8 -11.94 -2.04 24.97
C GLN A 8 -10.51 -1.88 24.42
N GLU A 9 -9.50 -2.20 25.22
CA GLU A 9 -8.10 -2.11 24.80
C GLU A 9 -7.74 -3.27 23.87
N LEU A 10 -8.30 -4.45 24.15
CA LEU A 10 -8.18 -5.62 23.29
C LEU A 10 -8.89 -5.39 21.94
N SER A 11 -10.08 -4.79 21.95
CA SER A 11 -10.78 -4.38 20.73
C SER A 11 -9.96 -3.38 19.91
N ASN A 12 -9.41 -2.34 20.56
CA ASN A 12 -8.55 -1.37 19.87
C ASN A 12 -7.28 -2.02 19.29
N PHE A 13 -6.66 -2.94 20.03
CA PHE A 13 -5.49 -3.69 19.55
C PHE A 13 -5.78 -4.47 18.25
N TYR A 14 -6.88 -5.24 18.23
CA TYR A 14 -7.25 -5.99 17.03
C TYR A 14 -7.68 -5.06 15.88
N GLN A 15 -8.39 -3.97 16.18
CA GLN A 15 -8.75 -2.97 15.19
C GLN A 15 -7.50 -2.39 14.51
N LYS A 16 -6.50 -1.93 15.27
CA LYS A 16 -5.27 -1.35 14.72
C LYS A 16 -4.41 -2.35 13.97
N THR A 17 -4.42 -3.62 14.40
CA THR A 17 -3.76 -4.70 13.66
C THR A 17 -4.44 -4.94 12.31
N GLY A 18 -5.78 -5.03 12.29
CA GLY A 18 -6.55 -5.22 11.07
C GLY A 18 -6.41 -4.05 10.09
N GLU A 19 -6.48 -2.82 10.59
CA GLU A 19 -6.31 -1.58 9.82
C GLU A 19 -4.94 -1.56 9.12
N ALA A 20 -3.86 -1.84 9.86
CA ALA A 20 -2.51 -1.91 9.30
C ALA A 20 -2.40 -2.96 8.17
N ILE A 21 -2.97 -4.15 8.35
CA ILE A 21 -2.95 -5.21 7.33
C ILE A 21 -3.76 -4.80 6.09
N TRP A 22 -4.92 -4.20 6.28
CA TRP A 22 -5.79 -3.74 5.19
C TRP A 22 -5.08 -2.70 4.32
N HIS A 23 -4.48 -1.69 4.95
CA HIS A 23 -3.74 -0.64 4.26
C HIS A 23 -2.49 -1.17 3.56
N LEU A 24 -1.78 -2.14 4.13
CA LEU A 24 -0.68 -2.83 3.44
C LEU A 24 -1.14 -3.46 2.13
N GLN A 25 -2.24 -4.23 2.16
CA GLN A 25 -2.76 -4.90 0.98
C GLN A 25 -3.19 -3.90 -0.10
N HIS A 26 -3.76 -2.76 0.30
CA HIS A 26 -4.09 -1.67 -0.63
C HIS A 26 -2.84 -1.07 -1.29
N VAL A 27 -1.78 -0.80 -0.52
CA VAL A 27 -0.52 -0.31 -1.07
C VAL A 27 0.07 -1.31 -2.07
N GLU A 28 0.07 -2.61 -1.76
CA GLU A 28 0.55 -3.65 -2.67
C GLU A 28 -0.25 -3.67 -3.98
N ASP A 29 -1.58 -3.61 -3.92
CA ASP A 29 -2.45 -3.56 -5.10
C ASP A 29 -2.20 -2.30 -5.97
N PHE A 30 -2.06 -1.13 -5.34
CA PHE A 30 -1.81 0.13 -6.04
C PHE A 30 -0.42 0.17 -6.69
N LEU A 31 0.60 -0.39 -6.04
CA LEU A 31 1.94 -0.51 -6.64
C LEU A 31 1.94 -1.40 -7.88
N ILE A 32 1.16 -2.48 -7.89
CA ILE A 32 1.01 -3.34 -9.07
C ILE A 32 0.38 -2.54 -10.22
N LYS A 33 -0.69 -1.79 -9.95
CA LYS A 33 -1.37 -0.95 -10.95
C LYS A 33 -0.43 0.12 -11.50
N LEU A 34 0.33 0.80 -10.64
CA LEU A 34 1.36 1.77 -11.03
C LEU A 34 2.39 1.14 -11.96
N TYR A 35 2.93 -0.02 -11.60
CA TYR A 35 3.91 -0.70 -12.43
C TYR A 35 3.35 -1.06 -13.82
N ILE A 36 2.13 -1.60 -13.88
CA ILE A 36 1.50 -1.98 -15.15
C ILE A 36 1.23 -0.76 -16.03
N VAL A 37 0.60 0.28 -15.49
CA VAL A 37 0.28 1.51 -16.23
C VAL A 37 1.56 2.20 -16.70
N GLY A 38 2.55 2.35 -15.82
CA GLY A 38 3.85 2.93 -16.15
C GLY A 38 4.59 2.13 -17.22
N SER A 39 4.55 0.80 -17.14
CA SER A 39 5.17 -0.06 -18.14
C SER A 39 4.50 0.05 -19.51
N ILE A 40 3.16 0.16 -19.56
CA ILE A 40 2.44 0.40 -20.82
C ILE A 40 2.82 1.76 -21.40
N HIS A 41 2.79 2.82 -20.56
CA HIS A 41 3.09 4.19 -20.98
C HIS A 41 4.51 4.31 -21.56
N LEU A 42 5.49 3.68 -20.92
CA LEU A 42 6.90 3.73 -21.30
C LEU A 42 7.31 2.56 -22.22
N ASN A 43 6.36 1.74 -22.67
CA ASN A 43 6.58 0.52 -23.47
C ASN A 43 7.66 -0.41 -22.88
N LEU A 44 7.75 -0.48 -21.55
CA LEU A 44 8.66 -1.38 -20.85
C LEU A 44 8.13 -2.82 -20.95
N ASN A 45 9.01 -3.76 -21.28
CA ASN A 45 8.71 -5.20 -21.36
C ASN A 45 7.58 -5.58 -22.33
N GLY A 46 7.22 -4.72 -23.28
CA GLY A 46 6.17 -4.99 -24.28
C GLY A 46 4.79 -5.27 -23.66
N ILE A 47 4.51 -4.71 -22.48
CA ILE A 47 3.19 -4.83 -21.86
C ILE A 47 2.19 -4.03 -22.70
N SER A 48 1.08 -4.68 -23.07
CA SER A 48 0.01 -4.08 -23.86
C SER A 48 -1.25 -3.95 -23.01
N ALA A 49 -2.15 -3.03 -23.37
CA ALA A 49 -3.45 -2.94 -22.72
C ALA A 49 -4.20 -4.30 -22.71
N LYS A 50 -4.01 -5.12 -23.75
CA LYS A 50 -4.68 -6.41 -23.91
C LYS A 50 -4.20 -7.49 -22.93
N ASN A 51 -2.94 -7.46 -22.49
CA ASN A 51 -2.38 -8.50 -21.60
C ASN A 51 -2.17 -8.03 -20.15
N ALA A 52 -2.54 -6.78 -19.84
CA ALA A 52 -2.42 -6.17 -18.52
C ALA A 52 -3.11 -6.98 -17.41
N GLU A 53 -4.28 -7.55 -17.66
CA GLU A 53 -5.03 -8.34 -16.67
C GLU A 53 -4.31 -9.64 -16.26
N SER A 54 -3.68 -10.33 -17.22
CA SER A 54 -2.86 -11.51 -16.92
C SER A 54 -1.66 -11.13 -16.04
N LYS A 55 -1.06 -9.95 -16.30
CA LYS A 55 0.02 -9.41 -15.48
C LYS A 55 -0.44 -8.98 -14.09
N LEU A 56 -1.64 -8.42 -13.96
CA LEU A 56 -2.25 -8.10 -12.68
C LEU A 56 -2.35 -9.35 -11.80
N ASN A 57 -2.89 -10.44 -12.35
CA ASN A 57 -3.00 -11.74 -11.66
C ASN A 57 -1.65 -12.39 -11.35
N GLN A 58 -0.64 -12.17 -12.20
CA GLN A 58 0.72 -12.64 -11.95
C GLN A 58 1.37 -11.88 -10.79
N PHE A 59 1.19 -10.56 -10.74
CA PHE A 59 1.86 -9.69 -9.78
C PHE A 59 1.11 -9.56 -8.45
N SER A 60 -0.19 -9.83 -8.38
CA SER A 60 -0.97 -9.88 -7.12
C SER A 60 -0.46 -10.92 -6.11
N LYS A 61 0.38 -11.85 -6.54
CA LYS A 61 1.04 -12.85 -5.68
C LYS A 61 2.38 -12.38 -5.11
N LYS A 62 2.86 -11.20 -5.50
CA LYS A 62 4.14 -10.66 -5.04
C LYS A 62 3.97 -9.94 -3.72
N THR A 63 4.99 -10.06 -2.87
CA THR A 63 5.07 -9.28 -1.64
C THR A 63 5.56 -7.87 -1.91
N LEU A 64 5.30 -6.93 -1.00
CA LEU A 64 5.79 -5.55 -1.07
C LEU A 64 7.28 -5.44 -1.47
N GLY A 65 8.17 -6.22 -0.84
CA GLY A 65 9.60 -6.21 -1.18
C GLY A 65 9.90 -6.62 -2.63
N GLN A 66 9.15 -7.58 -3.17
CA GLN A 66 9.28 -7.99 -4.57
C GLN A 66 8.70 -6.96 -5.53
N LEU A 67 7.64 -6.24 -5.14
CA LEU A 67 7.06 -5.14 -5.91
C LEU A 67 8.00 -3.93 -5.97
N ILE A 68 8.65 -3.60 -4.85
CA ILE A 68 9.70 -2.57 -4.82
C ILE A 68 10.81 -2.92 -5.80
N GLY A 69 11.27 -4.17 -5.80
CA GLY A 69 12.28 -4.63 -6.76
C GLY A 69 11.85 -4.61 -8.24
N LEU A 70 10.55 -4.53 -8.55
CA LEU A 70 10.07 -4.31 -9.92
C LEU A 70 10.15 -2.85 -10.35
N LEU A 71 10.00 -1.92 -9.41
CA LEU A 71 10.00 -0.48 -9.64
C LEU A 71 11.42 0.12 -9.56
N ASP A 72 12.28 -0.49 -8.77
CA ASP A 72 13.68 -0.11 -8.58
C ASP A 72 14.44 -0.07 -9.91
N GLY A 73 15.13 1.04 -10.18
CA GLY A 73 15.84 1.29 -11.43
C GLY A 73 14.95 1.52 -12.66
N THR A 74 13.62 1.56 -12.51
CA THR A 74 12.72 1.90 -13.63
C THR A 74 12.45 3.40 -13.70
N PRO A 75 12.22 3.95 -14.90
CA PRO A 75 11.81 5.35 -15.05
C PRO A 75 10.35 5.63 -14.63
N ILE A 76 9.62 4.62 -14.12
CA ILE A 76 8.23 4.78 -13.65
C ILE A 76 8.18 5.61 -12.36
N VAL A 77 9.21 5.49 -11.52
CA VAL A 77 9.29 6.14 -10.21
C VAL A 77 10.63 6.83 -10.02
N THR A 78 10.67 7.80 -9.12
CA THR A 78 11.91 8.48 -8.71
C THR A 78 12.65 7.63 -7.66
N GLU A 79 13.97 7.78 -7.55
CA GLU A 79 14.74 7.09 -6.50
C GLU A 79 14.23 7.45 -5.10
N ASP A 80 13.92 8.72 -4.85
CA ASP A 80 13.33 9.18 -3.58
C ASP A 80 12.05 8.39 -3.20
N PHE A 81 11.25 8.03 -4.19
CA PHE A 81 10.03 7.24 -3.95
C PHE A 81 10.36 5.78 -3.65
N VAL A 82 11.36 5.21 -4.33
CA VAL A 82 11.88 3.86 -4.00
C VAL A 82 12.45 3.83 -2.58
N GLU A 83 13.21 4.85 -2.17
CA GLU A 83 13.71 4.98 -0.80
C GLU A 83 12.58 5.08 0.23
N LYS A 84 11.55 5.88 -0.06
CA LYS A 84 10.34 5.97 0.77
C LYS A 84 9.65 4.60 0.91
N LEU A 85 9.52 3.85 -0.19
CA LEU A 85 8.97 2.48 -0.17
C LEU A 85 9.84 1.50 0.63
N ARG A 86 11.17 1.61 0.53
CA ARG A 86 12.11 0.80 1.33
C ARG A 86 11.93 1.08 2.83
N GLY A 87 11.84 2.36 3.22
CA GLY A 87 11.56 2.76 4.60
C GLY A 87 10.21 2.24 5.10
N TYR A 88 9.16 2.32 4.28
CA TYR A 88 7.87 1.73 4.59
C TYR A 88 7.92 0.20 4.74
N ASN A 89 8.64 -0.49 3.86
CA ASN A 89 8.81 -1.94 3.93
C ASN A 89 9.55 -2.38 5.21
N ASP A 90 10.46 -1.55 5.74
CA ASP A 90 11.11 -1.84 7.02
C ASP A 90 10.14 -1.73 8.20
N VAL A 91 9.23 -0.76 8.19
CA VAL A 91 8.14 -0.71 9.18
C VAL A 91 7.21 -1.91 9.02
N ARG A 92 6.85 -2.27 7.78
CA ARG A 92 6.04 -3.47 7.48
C ARG A 92 6.67 -4.74 8.01
N LYS A 93 7.99 -4.93 7.83
CA LYS A 93 8.72 -6.09 8.39
C LYS A 93 8.55 -6.15 9.90
N TRP A 94 8.65 -5.02 10.57
CA TRP A 94 8.41 -4.97 12.01
C TRP A 94 6.98 -5.39 12.36
N VAL A 95 5.97 -4.77 11.72
CA VAL A 95 4.54 -5.06 11.98
C VAL A 95 4.22 -6.55 11.79
N VAL A 96 4.72 -7.17 10.72
CA VAL A 96 4.34 -8.53 10.32
C VAL A 96 5.21 -9.62 10.98
N HIS A 97 6.50 -9.37 11.23
CA HIS A 97 7.43 -10.42 11.64
C HIS A 97 8.00 -10.23 13.05
N ASN A 98 8.15 -8.99 13.51
CA ASN A 98 8.88 -8.71 14.75
C ASN A 98 7.99 -8.24 15.89
N SER A 99 6.79 -7.72 15.58
CA SER A 99 5.89 -7.09 16.56
C SER A 99 5.64 -7.98 17.77
N MET A 100 5.22 -9.24 17.57
CA MET A 100 4.97 -10.18 18.66
C MET A 100 6.20 -10.46 19.54
N ARG A 101 7.39 -10.59 18.94
CA ARG A 101 8.64 -10.87 19.67
C ARG A 101 9.15 -9.65 20.41
N GLU A 102 8.92 -8.45 19.87
CA GLU A 102 9.44 -7.20 20.43
C GLU A 102 8.42 -6.51 21.35
N THR A 103 7.18 -7.02 21.43
CA THR A 103 6.13 -6.58 22.37
C THR A 103 5.59 -7.77 23.17
N GLU A 104 6.46 -8.55 23.80
CA GLU A 104 6.10 -9.80 24.48
C GLU A 104 5.05 -9.63 25.59
N ASN A 105 5.03 -8.46 26.27
CA ASN A 105 4.11 -8.18 27.37
C ASN A 105 2.95 -7.27 26.97
N LEU A 106 2.67 -7.10 25.67
CA LEU A 106 1.52 -6.36 25.13
C LEU A 106 0.22 -6.58 25.92
N LEU A 107 -0.11 -7.82 26.28
CA LEU A 107 -1.37 -8.13 26.96
C LEU A 107 -1.40 -7.66 28.42
N TYR A 108 -0.25 -7.34 29.01
CA TYR A 108 -0.09 -7.07 30.45
C TYR A 108 0.62 -5.74 30.77
N SER A 109 1.18 -5.07 29.75
CA SER A 109 1.93 -3.81 29.86
C SER A 109 1.24 -2.71 29.05
N GLN A 110 0.88 -1.60 29.71
CA GLN A 110 0.34 -0.43 29.01
C GLN A 110 1.36 0.17 28.04
N THR A 111 2.61 0.28 28.48
CA THR A 111 3.70 0.83 27.66
C THR A 111 3.90 0.05 26.36
N ASP A 112 3.84 -1.28 26.42
CA ASP A 112 4.01 -2.13 25.23
C ASP A 112 2.81 -2.00 24.29
N ARG A 113 1.59 -1.85 24.82
CA ARG A 113 0.39 -1.57 24.01
C ARG A 113 0.50 -0.23 23.31
N ASP A 114 0.86 0.82 24.04
CA ASP A 114 0.98 2.16 23.48
C ASP A 114 2.06 2.21 22.40
N PHE A 115 3.19 1.52 22.62
CA PHE A 115 4.23 1.36 21.62
C PHE A 115 3.74 0.64 20.36
N PHE A 116 3.04 -0.49 20.52
CA PHE A 116 2.47 -1.24 19.38
C PHE A 116 1.45 -0.40 18.61
N ILE A 117 0.51 0.25 19.31
CA ILE A 117 -0.57 1.05 18.72
C ILE A 117 0.01 2.25 17.99
N ASN A 118 0.97 2.96 18.58
CA ASN A 118 1.61 4.10 17.93
C ASN A 118 2.34 3.67 16.66
N ARG A 119 3.10 2.56 16.72
CA ARG A 119 3.86 2.08 15.56
C ARG A 119 2.97 1.56 14.43
N THR A 120 1.86 0.88 14.74
CA THR A 120 0.89 0.44 13.73
C THR A 120 0.06 1.58 13.17
N THR A 121 -0.25 2.60 13.98
CA THR A 121 -0.88 3.84 13.50
C THR A 121 0.04 4.58 12.54
N LYS A 122 1.31 4.80 12.91
CA LYS A 122 2.31 5.41 12.01
C LYS A 122 2.47 4.63 10.71
N PHE A 123 2.45 3.30 10.77
CA PHE A 123 2.50 2.47 9.58
C PHE A 123 1.29 2.71 8.66
N THR A 124 0.09 2.81 9.25
CA THR A 124 -1.15 3.11 8.54
C THR A 124 -1.11 4.50 7.89
N ASP A 125 -0.65 5.51 8.62
CA ASP A 125 -0.51 6.88 8.09
C ASP A 125 0.45 6.90 6.89
N LEU A 126 1.58 6.20 6.99
CA LEU A 126 2.53 6.04 5.88
C LEU A 126 1.91 5.30 4.69
N SER A 127 1.06 4.30 4.92
CA SER A 127 0.34 3.62 3.84
C SER A 127 -0.57 4.58 3.07
N VAL A 128 -1.30 5.44 3.77
CA VAL A 128 -2.18 6.46 3.15
C VAL A 128 -1.36 7.47 2.36
N GLU A 129 -0.23 7.91 2.91
CA GLU A 129 0.69 8.84 2.22
C GLU A 129 1.26 8.20 0.94
N ILE A 130 1.71 6.94 1.01
CA ILE A 130 2.21 6.21 -0.16
C ILE A 130 1.12 6.00 -1.20
N GLN A 131 -0.10 5.67 -0.78
CA GLN A 131 -1.21 5.52 -1.70
C GLN A 131 -1.49 6.84 -2.44
N SER A 132 -1.51 7.97 -1.73
CA SER A 132 -1.71 9.30 -2.31
C SER A 132 -0.63 9.63 -3.35
N ASP A 133 0.64 9.31 -3.05
CA ASP A 133 1.74 9.48 -4.01
C ASP A 133 1.57 8.59 -5.25
N ILE A 134 1.12 7.35 -5.08
CA ILE A 134 0.86 6.43 -6.21
C ILE A 134 -0.27 6.98 -7.08
N GLU A 135 -1.35 7.46 -6.48
CA GLU A 135 -2.49 8.04 -7.19
C GLU A 135 -2.07 9.27 -8.01
N ALA A 136 -1.27 10.17 -7.43
CA ALA A 136 -0.73 11.33 -8.14
C ALA A 136 0.11 10.91 -9.36
N ARG A 137 0.98 9.89 -9.21
CA ARG A 137 1.81 9.38 -10.32
C ARG A 137 0.98 8.70 -11.40
N LEU A 138 -0.02 7.90 -11.01
CA LEU A 138 -0.96 7.28 -11.95
C LEU A 138 -1.70 8.34 -12.77
N TRP A 139 -2.10 9.44 -12.12
CA TRP A 139 -2.71 10.59 -12.79
C TRP A 139 -1.75 11.23 -13.80
N GLU A 140 -0.52 11.54 -13.39
CA GLU A 140 0.52 12.10 -14.27
C GLU A 140 0.79 11.21 -15.49
N LEU A 141 0.96 9.90 -15.30
CA LEU A 141 1.17 8.94 -16.37
C LEU A 141 -0.02 8.86 -17.34
N THR A 142 -1.24 8.94 -16.80
CA THR A 142 -2.48 8.90 -17.59
C THR A 142 -2.62 10.14 -18.47
N VAL A 143 -2.35 11.32 -17.91
CA VAL A 143 -2.38 12.59 -18.65
C VAL A 143 -1.24 12.65 -19.67
N ALA A 144 -0.02 12.24 -19.30
CA ALA A 144 1.11 12.14 -20.23
C ALA A 144 0.84 11.13 -21.36
N GLY A 145 0.05 10.09 -21.08
CA GLY A 145 -0.46 9.14 -22.08
C GLY A 145 -1.50 9.69 -23.04
N GLY A 146 -1.91 10.97 -22.90
CA GLY A 146 -2.82 11.67 -23.80
C GLY A 146 -4.29 11.61 -23.41
N ILE A 147 -4.64 11.08 -22.23
CA ILE A 147 -6.03 11.05 -21.75
C ILE A 147 -6.31 12.37 -21.03
N SER A 148 -7.35 13.08 -21.45
CA SER A 148 -7.71 14.36 -20.83
C SER A 148 -8.24 14.17 -19.40
N PRO A 149 -7.96 15.09 -18.45
CA PRO A 149 -8.54 15.06 -17.11
C PRO A 149 -10.06 14.90 -17.08
N GLN A 150 -10.76 15.57 -18.00
CA GLN A 150 -12.23 15.52 -18.11
C GLN A 150 -12.70 14.11 -18.47
N GLU A 151 -11.99 13.42 -19.36
CA GLU A 151 -12.30 12.05 -19.73
C GLU A 151 -12.04 11.08 -18.57
N VAL A 152 -10.96 11.27 -17.80
CA VAL A 152 -10.70 10.47 -16.60
C VAL A 152 -11.84 10.61 -15.59
N MET A 153 -12.23 11.85 -15.29
CA MET A 153 -13.32 12.14 -14.35
C MET A 153 -14.65 11.57 -14.83
N ALA A 154 -15.00 11.77 -16.11
CA ALA A 154 -16.23 11.22 -16.68
C ALA A 154 -16.30 9.69 -16.59
N ARG A 155 -15.17 8.99 -16.79
CA ARG A 155 -15.09 7.52 -16.63
C ARG A 155 -15.19 7.10 -15.16
N ALA A 156 -14.58 7.85 -14.25
CA ALA A 156 -14.67 7.61 -12.82
C ALA A 156 -16.13 7.75 -12.34
N ASP A 157 -16.81 8.84 -12.70
CA ASP A 157 -18.20 9.09 -12.35
C ASP A 157 -19.13 8.00 -12.89
N ALA A 158 -18.97 7.62 -14.16
CA ALA A 158 -19.73 6.53 -14.77
C ALA A 158 -19.53 5.18 -14.04
N THR A 159 -18.31 4.92 -13.54
CA THR A 159 -18.01 3.71 -12.77
C THR A 159 -18.69 3.74 -11.41
N VAL A 160 -18.59 4.86 -10.68
CA VAL A 160 -19.25 5.04 -9.38
C VAL A 160 -20.77 4.90 -9.51
N ASP A 161 -21.37 5.47 -10.56
CA ASP A 161 -22.81 5.35 -10.80
C ASP A 161 -23.25 3.92 -11.15
N SER A 162 -22.36 3.11 -11.73
CA SER A 162 -22.62 1.69 -11.98
C SER A 162 -22.70 0.88 -10.69
N TRP A 163 -21.96 1.26 -9.65
CA TRP A 163 -21.94 0.58 -8.35
C TRP A 163 -23.12 0.96 -7.45
N LYS A 164 -23.82 2.06 -7.75
CA LYS A 164 -25.03 2.46 -7.02
C LYS A 164 -26.27 1.65 -7.40
N LYS A 165 -26.19 0.83 -8.44
CA LYS A 165 -27.28 -0.04 -8.93
C LYS A 165 -27.15 -1.43 -8.33
#